data_AF-A0A534QKQ9-F1
#
_entry.id   AF-A0A534QKQ9-F1
#
_cell.length_a   1.000
_cell.length_b   1.000
_cell.length_c   1.000
_cell.angle_alpha   90.00
_cell.angle_beta   90.00
_cell.angle_gamma   90.00
#
_symmetry.space_group_name_H-M   'P 1'
#
loop_
_entity.id
_entity.type
_entity.pdbx_description
1 polymer ?
#
loop_
_entity_poly.entity_id
_entity_poly.type
_entity_poly.pdbx_seq_one_letter_code
_entity_poly.pdbx_strand_id
1 'polypeptide(L)'
;MGYVEAWFTVADTRFLVRFHDLRRNDETFIMARKPSPPASAGEEAFWDTLWGDAERDGDAIRSLEAAVTRNPHDGRSWFLLGMMHLYRFGRAGTGFRDASEFAKGEAAAASSALDAATPLLPDDTRIPGFRAAATYVDGVAHQDAPRIALGLQQLADAVPLNPLFNSFDFLGVVPPVAPPASPLMAQAVALVDGALTPPNVNCVTELPELCANAGMAPHNTEGALLLLRAPHRRADVLRSQQPPRGELALPRPGTGPRGDRRPARRPLSGRRPRRRSAHRRHGRRGVCLLPSQAVSGA
;
A
#
# COMPACT_ATOMS: atom_id res chain seq x y z
N MET A 1 -16.36 15.06 7.16
CA MET A 1 -15.04 15.40 7.75
C MET A 1 -14.17 16.02 6.68
N GLY A 2 -13.31 17.00 7.01
CA GLY A 2 -12.32 17.54 6.07
C GLY A 2 -10.92 17.01 6.39
N TYR A 3 -10.11 16.82 5.36
CA TYR A 3 -8.66 16.62 5.46
C TYR A 3 -7.99 17.87 4.90
N VAL A 4 -6.97 18.38 5.60
CA VAL A 4 -6.12 19.43 5.06
C VAL A 4 -4.70 18.94 5.11
N GLU A 5 -4.06 18.86 3.93
CA GLU A 5 -2.62 18.77 3.80
C GLU A 5 -2.13 20.08 3.20
N ALA A 6 -1.19 20.73 3.89
CA ALA A 6 -0.63 21.99 3.44
C ALA A 6 0.88 22.03 3.67
N TRP A 7 1.60 22.51 2.66
CA TRP A 7 2.97 22.95 2.82
C TRP A 7 2.97 24.35 3.41
N PHE A 8 3.74 24.55 4.47
CA PHE A 8 3.93 25.83 5.12
C PHE A 8 5.41 26.05 5.40
N THR A 9 5.96 27.19 4.97
CA THR A 9 7.38 27.51 5.16
C THR A 9 7.54 28.56 6.25
N VAL A 10 8.39 28.28 7.25
CA VAL A 10 8.81 29.27 8.25
C VAL A 10 10.31 29.43 8.14
N ALA A 11 10.75 30.65 7.81
CA ALA A 11 12.14 30.94 7.46
C ALA A 11 12.65 30.00 6.34
N ASP A 12 13.65 29.17 6.62
CA ASP A 12 14.27 28.21 5.70
C ASP A 12 13.69 26.79 5.82
N THR A 13 12.76 26.56 6.74
CA THR A 13 12.21 25.23 7.01
C THR A 13 10.83 25.07 6.39
N ARG A 14 10.67 24.06 5.54
CA ARG A 14 9.39 23.66 4.96
C ARG A 14 8.74 22.58 5.81
N PHE A 15 7.52 22.84 6.26
CA PHE A 15 6.71 21.94 7.06
C PHE A 15 5.57 21.37 6.21
N LEU A 16 5.32 20.08 6.38
CA LEU A 16 4.06 19.46 5.95
C LEU A 16 3.13 19.41 7.15
N VAL A 17 1.99 20.10 7.06
CA VAL A 17 0.97 20.10 8.10
C VAL A 17 -0.23 19.29 7.62
N ARG A 18 -0.66 18.35 8.45
CA ARG A 18 -1.83 17.50 8.20
C ARG A 18 -2.83 17.69 9.32
N PHE A 19 -4.03 18.15 8.96
CA PHE A 19 -5.16 18.24 9.88
C PHE A 19 -6.16 17.13 9.56
N HIS A 20 -6.44 16.34 10.60
CA HIS A 20 -7.44 15.28 10.62
C HIS A 20 -8.39 15.52 11.80
N ASP A 21 -9.53 14.80 11.86
CA ASP A 21 -10.50 14.88 12.96
C ASP A 21 -10.92 16.34 13.26
N LEU A 22 -11.42 17.01 12.22
CA LEU A 22 -11.88 18.39 12.30
C LEU A 22 -13.16 18.46 13.15
N ARG A 23 -13.06 19.13 14.30
CA ARG A 23 -14.11 19.32 15.31
C ARG A 23 -15.06 20.45 14.97
N ARG A 24 -14.52 21.54 14.43
CA ARG A 24 -15.28 22.72 14.05
C ARG A 24 -14.51 23.43 12.94
N ASN A 25 -15.18 23.60 11.80
CA ASN A 25 -14.68 24.38 10.69
C ASN A 25 -15.77 25.37 10.33
N ASP A 26 -15.47 26.65 10.42
CA ASP A 26 -16.29 27.71 9.82
C ASP A 26 -15.37 28.71 9.12
N GLU A 27 -15.96 29.80 8.63
CA GLU A 27 -15.25 30.87 7.93
C GLU A 27 -14.10 31.51 8.73
N THR A 28 -14.05 31.33 10.05
CA THR A 28 -13.10 32.01 10.93
C THR A 28 -12.05 31.11 11.58
N PHE A 29 -12.29 29.80 11.71
CA PHE A 29 -11.27 28.87 12.21
C PHE A 29 -11.48 27.43 11.71
N ILE A 30 -10.36 26.71 11.66
CA ILE A 30 -10.28 25.26 11.46
C ILE A 30 -9.75 24.67 12.77
N MET A 31 -10.52 23.81 13.41
CA MET A 31 -10.13 23.17 14.67
C MET A 31 -10.06 21.66 14.49
N ALA A 32 -8.84 21.11 14.52
CA ALA A 32 -8.58 19.67 14.57
C ALA A 32 -8.43 19.19 16.01
N ARG A 33 -8.81 17.94 16.29
CA ARG A 33 -8.37 17.29 17.54
C ARG A 33 -6.86 17.13 17.49
N LYS A 34 -6.18 17.55 18.56
CA LYS A 34 -4.76 17.26 18.73
C LYS A 34 -4.57 15.74 18.91
N PRO A 35 -3.77 15.06 18.07
CA PRO A 35 -3.45 13.66 18.27
C PRO A 35 -2.72 13.45 19.60
N SER A 36 -2.90 12.27 20.19
CA SER A 36 -2.12 11.90 21.37
C SER A 36 -0.63 11.77 21.00
N PRO A 37 0.32 11.96 21.95
CA PRO A 37 1.74 11.73 21.66
C PRO A 37 2.06 10.38 20.99
N PRO A 38 1.48 9.23 21.40
CA PRO A 38 1.69 7.98 20.69
C PRO A 38 1.06 7.96 19.28
N ALA A 39 -0.10 8.59 19.08
CA ALA A 39 -0.70 8.70 17.75
C ALA A 39 0.21 9.48 16.79
N SER A 40 0.72 10.64 17.22
CA SER A 40 1.67 11.44 16.43
C SER A 40 2.95 10.67 16.10
N ALA A 41 3.54 9.98 17.07
CA ALA A 41 4.76 9.19 16.86
C ALA A 41 4.52 8.00 15.92
N GLY A 42 3.35 7.37 16.02
CA GLY A 42 2.94 6.27 15.16
C GLY A 42 2.72 6.69 13.72
N GLU A 43 2.06 7.83 13.49
CA GLU A 43 1.85 8.37 12.15
C GLU A 43 3.15 8.84 11.50
N GLU A 44 4.05 9.48 12.24
CA GLU A 44 5.38 9.82 11.73
C GLU A 44 6.15 8.57 11.26
N ALA A 45 6.25 7.55 12.12
CA ALA A 45 6.93 6.29 11.78
C ALA A 45 6.26 5.54 10.61
N PHE A 46 4.94 5.63 10.49
CA PHE A 46 4.18 5.10 9.35
C PHE A 46 4.66 5.73 8.04
N TRP A 47 4.71 7.06 7.97
CA TRP A 47 5.08 7.77 6.74
C TRP A 47 6.56 7.57 6.38
N ASP A 48 7.46 7.63 7.36
CA ASP A 48 8.88 7.33 7.15
C ASP A 48 9.08 5.92 6.54
N THR A 49 8.27 4.95 6.99
CA THR A 49 8.31 3.59 6.47
C THR A 49 7.77 3.51 5.04
N LEU A 50 6.64 4.17 4.78
CA LEU A 50 5.97 4.10 3.48
C LEU A 50 6.77 4.82 2.37
N TRP A 51 7.40 5.95 2.69
CA TRP A 51 8.28 6.66 1.76
C TRP A 51 9.65 5.99 1.57
N GLY A 52 9.99 5.04 2.44
CA GLY A 52 11.29 4.37 2.41
C GLY A 52 12.42 5.21 3.01
N ASP A 53 12.08 6.28 3.75
CA ASP A 53 13.05 7.14 4.44
C ASP A 53 13.72 6.39 5.60
N ALA A 54 12.99 5.50 6.29
CA ALA A 54 13.52 4.64 7.34
C ALA A 54 12.68 3.36 7.56
N GLU A 55 13.32 2.24 7.94
CA GLU A 55 12.61 1.01 8.36
C GLU A 55 12.07 1.17 9.80
N ARG A 56 10.89 1.80 9.93
CA ARG A 56 10.25 2.12 11.23
C ARG A 56 8.91 1.41 11.44
N ASP A 57 8.65 0.32 10.73
CA ASP A 57 7.38 -0.43 10.78
C ASP A 57 7.04 -0.90 12.20
N GLY A 58 8.02 -1.43 12.93
CA GLY A 58 7.82 -1.86 14.32
C GLY A 58 7.60 -0.70 15.29
N ASP A 59 8.18 0.48 15.02
CA ASP A 59 7.99 1.68 15.84
C ASP A 59 6.59 2.26 15.63
N ALA A 60 6.10 2.23 14.38
CA ALA A 60 4.75 2.63 14.01
C ALA A 60 3.73 1.77 14.76
N ILE A 61 3.82 0.43 14.65
CA ILE A 61 2.89 -0.50 15.32
C ILE A 61 2.85 -0.26 16.83
N ARG A 62 4.00 -0.27 17.52
CA ARG A 62 4.02 -0.10 18.99
C ARG A 62 3.41 1.23 19.43
N SER A 63 3.63 2.30 18.66
CA SER A 63 3.09 3.61 18.99
C SER A 63 1.59 3.70 18.71
N LEU A 64 1.13 3.11 17.59
CA LEU A 64 -0.28 3.07 17.23
C LEU A 64 -1.10 2.17 18.18
N GLU A 65 -0.57 1.03 18.61
CA GLU A 65 -1.14 0.19 19.66
C GLU A 65 -1.34 0.97 20.97
N ALA A 66 -0.32 1.73 21.38
CA ALA A 66 -0.42 2.59 22.56
C ALA A 66 -1.46 3.71 22.38
N ALA A 67 -1.63 4.22 21.16
CA ALA A 67 -2.62 5.24 20.84
C ALA A 67 -4.05 4.68 20.95
N VAL A 68 -4.34 3.54 20.32
CA VAL A 68 -5.69 2.93 20.33
C VAL A 68 -6.03 2.33 21.69
N THR A 69 -5.03 1.86 22.46
CA THR A 69 -5.23 1.46 23.86
C THR A 69 -5.65 2.65 24.72
N ARG A 70 -5.04 3.82 24.51
CA ARG A 70 -5.35 5.04 25.26
C ARG A 70 -6.69 5.66 24.83
N ASN A 71 -7.01 5.59 23.55
CA ASN A 71 -8.25 6.10 22.99
C ASN A 71 -8.79 5.12 21.94
N PRO A 72 -9.66 4.17 22.34
CA PRO A 72 -10.24 3.20 21.41
C PRO A 72 -11.10 3.83 20.30
N HIS A 73 -11.48 5.10 20.42
CA HIS A 73 -12.22 5.84 19.39
C HIS A 73 -11.31 6.64 18.44
N ASP A 74 -9.99 6.43 18.48
CA ASP A 74 -9.05 7.01 17.53
C ASP A 74 -9.06 6.23 16.21
N GLY A 75 -10.05 6.50 15.35
CA GLY A 75 -10.22 5.78 14.09
C GLY A 75 -9.02 5.87 13.17
N ARG A 76 -8.33 7.01 13.14
CA ARG A 76 -7.11 7.21 12.33
C ARG A 76 -5.98 6.31 12.79
N SER A 77 -5.77 6.19 14.10
CA SER A 77 -4.75 5.30 14.66
C SER A 77 -5.07 3.83 14.38
N TRP A 78 -6.34 3.42 14.48
CA TRP A 78 -6.78 2.08 14.08
C TRP A 78 -6.51 1.80 12.59
N PHE A 79 -6.84 2.77 11.73
CA PHE A 79 -6.60 2.66 10.29
C PHE A 79 -5.10 2.48 10.00
N LEU A 80 -4.26 3.37 10.51
CA LEU A 80 -2.81 3.30 10.28
C LEU A 80 -2.19 2.02 10.86
N LEU A 81 -2.71 1.53 11.99
CA LEU A 81 -2.27 0.27 12.57
C LEU A 81 -2.56 -0.90 11.63
N GLY A 82 -3.78 -0.98 11.09
CA GLY A 82 -4.15 -1.99 10.12
C GLY A 82 -3.33 -1.93 8.83
N MET A 83 -3.06 -0.72 8.33
CA MET A 83 -2.20 -0.52 7.18
C MET A 83 -0.76 -0.99 7.40
N MET A 84 -0.19 -0.79 8.60
CA MET A 84 1.15 -1.29 8.91
C MET A 84 1.23 -2.81 8.97
N HIS A 85 0.19 -3.45 9.49
CA HIS A 85 0.09 -4.91 9.49
C HIS A 85 -0.02 -5.47 8.06
N LEU A 86 -0.81 -4.83 7.18
CA LEU A 86 -0.83 -5.18 5.74
C LEU A 86 0.54 -5.00 5.08
N TYR A 87 1.25 -3.91 5.39
CA TYR A 87 2.60 -3.66 4.89
C TYR A 87 3.55 -4.81 5.28
N ARG A 88 3.54 -5.24 6.55
CA ARG A 88 4.37 -6.34 7.04
C ARG A 88 3.98 -7.69 6.43
N PHE A 89 2.68 -7.94 6.25
CA PHE A 89 2.22 -9.11 5.52
C PHE A 89 2.81 -9.14 4.09
N GLY A 90 2.69 -8.04 3.34
CA GLY A 90 3.24 -7.93 1.98
C GLY A 90 4.76 -8.12 1.92
N ARG A 91 5.49 -7.65 2.94
CA ARG A 91 6.95 -7.79 3.07
C ARG A 91 7.40 -9.20 3.44
N ALA A 92 6.55 -10.04 4.03
CA ALA A 92 6.94 -11.38 4.47
C ALA A 92 7.30 -12.31 3.30
N GLY A 93 6.83 -12.02 2.07
CA GLY A 93 7.34 -12.62 0.83
C GLY A 93 6.99 -14.09 0.59
N THR A 94 6.11 -14.70 1.39
CA THR A 94 5.78 -16.13 1.31
C THR A 94 4.62 -16.48 0.37
N GLY A 95 4.05 -15.49 -0.33
CA GLY A 95 2.78 -15.66 -1.06
C GLY A 95 1.58 -15.79 -0.11
N PHE A 96 0.38 -15.59 -0.64
CA PHE A 96 -0.82 -15.47 0.21
C PHE A 96 -1.30 -16.82 0.73
N ARG A 97 -1.25 -17.88 -0.10
CA ARG A 97 -1.72 -19.24 0.26
C ARG A 97 -0.76 -20.02 1.15
N ASP A 98 0.53 -19.72 1.04
CA ASP A 98 1.61 -20.37 1.77
C ASP A 98 2.21 -19.43 2.83
N ALA A 99 1.36 -18.57 3.41
CA ALA A 99 1.75 -17.58 4.39
C ALA A 99 2.43 -18.22 5.62
N SER A 100 3.58 -17.67 6.03
CA SER A 100 4.20 -18.04 7.31
C SER A 100 3.30 -17.70 8.50
N GLU A 101 3.51 -18.33 9.66
CA GLU A 101 2.75 -18.00 10.89
C GLU A 101 2.89 -16.52 11.29
N PHE A 102 4.04 -15.91 11.03
CA PHE A 102 4.22 -14.47 11.18
C PHE A 102 3.29 -13.69 10.24
N ALA A 103 3.28 -14.02 8.95
CA ALA A 103 2.43 -13.35 7.97
C ALA A 103 0.94 -13.53 8.28
N LYS A 104 0.53 -14.74 8.69
CA LYS A 104 -0.84 -15.00 9.17
C LYS A 104 -1.23 -14.11 10.34
N GLY A 105 -0.34 -13.98 11.34
CA GLY A 105 -0.55 -13.07 12.46
C GLY A 105 -0.73 -11.61 12.04
N GLU A 106 0.10 -11.13 11.09
CA GLU A 106 -0.01 -9.77 10.54
C GLU A 106 -1.32 -9.60 9.73
N ALA A 107 -1.76 -10.60 8.96
CA ALA A 107 -3.03 -10.53 8.24
C ALA A 107 -4.25 -10.44 9.19
N ALA A 108 -4.27 -11.25 10.25
CA ALA A 108 -5.32 -11.23 11.25
C ALA A 108 -5.34 -9.89 12.02
N ALA A 109 -4.16 -9.37 12.38
CA ALA A 109 -4.04 -8.08 13.05
C ALA A 109 -4.50 -6.91 12.16
N ALA A 110 -4.17 -6.95 10.87
CA ALA A 110 -4.66 -5.99 9.89
C ALA A 110 -6.20 -5.98 9.79
N SER A 111 -6.80 -7.17 9.62
CA SER A 111 -8.26 -7.32 9.52
C SER A 111 -8.95 -6.77 10.78
N SER A 112 -8.46 -7.15 11.97
CA SER A 112 -9.04 -6.67 13.23
C SER A 112 -8.93 -5.15 13.41
N ALA A 113 -7.79 -4.55 13.08
CA ALA A 113 -7.60 -3.11 13.22
C ALA A 113 -8.46 -2.30 12.23
N LEU A 114 -8.62 -2.78 10.99
CA LEU A 114 -9.46 -2.11 9.98
C LEU A 114 -10.96 -2.30 10.23
N ASP A 115 -11.37 -3.43 10.83
CA ASP A 115 -12.71 -3.60 11.38
C ASP A 115 -13.02 -2.53 12.44
N ALA A 116 -12.07 -2.26 13.35
CA ALA A 116 -12.22 -1.23 14.37
C ALA A 116 -12.21 0.20 13.80
N ALA A 117 -11.41 0.45 12.75
CA ALA A 117 -11.30 1.77 12.12
C ALA A 117 -12.59 2.18 11.38
N THR A 118 -13.22 1.24 10.69
CA THR A 118 -14.35 1.47 9.77
C THR A 118 -15.51 2.25 10.38
N PRO A 119 -16.10 1.85 11.53
CA PRO A 119 -17.21 2.60 12.13
C PRO A 119 -16.80 3.97 12.69
N LEU A 120 -15.49 4.20 12.91
CA LEU A 120 -14.96 5.44 13.47
C LEU A 120 -14.64 6.48 12.39
N LEU A 121 -14.60 6.08 11.12
CA LEU A 121 -14.26 6.91 9.97
C LEU A 121 -15.30 6.77 8.85
N PRO A 122 -16.59 7.03 9.13
CA PRO A 122 -17.69 6.75 8.19
C PRO A 122 -17.65 7.57 6.89
N ASP A 123 -16.96 8.71 6.91
CA ASP A 123 -16.87 9.61 5.75
C ASP A 123 -15.73 9.23 4.78
N ASP A 124 -14.81 8.35 5.17
CA ASP A 124 -13.70 7.93 4.31
C ASP A 124 -14.09 6.67 3.53
N THR A 125 -14.58 6.89 2.31
CA THR A 125 -15.10 5.83 1.42
C THR A 125 -14.04 4.84 0.93
N ARG A 126 -12.76 5.09 1.23
CA ARG A 126 -11.64 4.18 0.89
C ARG A 126 -11.44 3.09 1.94
N ILE A 127 -11.76 3.38 3.20
CA ILE A 127 -11.52 2.46 4.32
C ILE A 127 -12.27 1.13 4.17
N PRO A 128 -13.53 1.11 3.68
CA PRO A 128 -14.21 -0.15 3.36
C PRO A 128 -13.42 -1.05 2.39
N GLY A 129 -12.73 -0.48 1.40
CA GLY A 129 -11.89 -1.23 0.45
C GLY A 129 -10.70 -1.89 1.14
N PHE A 130 -9.93 -1.12 1.94
CA PHE A 130 -8.84 -1.65 2.74
C PHE A 130 -9.27 -2.72 3.73
N ARG A 131 -10.38 -2.50 4.44
CA ARG A 131 -10.97 -3.48 5.35
C ARG A 131 -11.27 -4.78 4.61
N ALA A 132 -11.94 -4.68 3.47
CA ALA A 132 -12.32 -5.84 2.66
C ALA A 132 -11.08 -6.61 2.16
N ALA A 133 -10.07 -5.89 1.68
CA ALA A 133 -8.79 -6.44 1.28
C ALA A 133 -8.10 -7.19 2.43
N ALA A 134 -8.06 -6.62 3.63
CA ALA A 134 -7.49 -7.26 4.81
C ALA A 134 -8.27 -8.52 5.23
N THR A 135 -9.60 -8.47 5.22
CA THR A 135 -10.45 -9.64 5.48
C THR A 135 -10.18 -10.76 4.48
N TYR A 136 -10.11 -10.43 3.19
CA TYR A 136 -9.80 -11.41 2.13
C TYR A 136 -8.42 -12.02 2.31
N VAL A 137 -7.39 -11.19 2.51
CA VAL A 137 -6.01 -11.62 2.74
C VAL A 137 -5.91 -12.55 3.94
N ASP A 138 -6.54 -12.19 5.05
CA ASP A 138 -6.59 -13.02 6.26
C ASP A 138 -7.27 -14.37 6.01
N GLY A 139 -8.39 -14.37 5.30
CA GLY A 139 -9.08 -15.60 4.89
C GLY A 139 -8.20 -16.50 4.00
N VAL A 140 -7.49 -15.93 3.02
CA VAL A 140 -6.60 -16.71 2.15
C VAL A 140 -5.41 -17.26 2.93
N ALA A 141 -4.78 -16.44 3.77
CA ALA A 141 -3.62 -16.83 4.58
C ALA A 141 -3.95 -17.98 5.55
N HIS A 142 -5.17 -18.00 6.09
CA HIS A 142 -5.65 -19.04 7.00
C HIS A 142 -6.42 -20.17 6.32
N GLN A 143 -6.61 -20.11 4.99
CA GLN A 143 -7.46 -21.05 4.24
C GLN A 143 -8.90 -21.14 4.79
N ASP A 144 -9.41 -20.02 5.30
CA ASP A 144 -10.73 -19.87 5.90
C ASP A 144 -11.73 -19.47 4.80
N ALA A 145 -12.45 -20.46 4.25
CA ALA A 145 -13.40 -20.27 3.16
C ALA A 145 -14.53 -19.27 3.50
N PRO A 146 -15.19 -19.33 4.68
CA PRO A 146 -16.12 -18.29 5.11
C PRO A 146 -15.53 -16.89 5.10
N ARG A 147 -14.31 -16.71 5.61
CA ARG A 147 -13.65 -15.40 5.64
C ARG A 147 -13.24 -14.91 4.24
N ILE A 148 -12.81 -15.81 3.36
CA ILE A 148 -12.58 -15.50 1.94
C ILE A 148 -13.87 -14.97 1.29
N ALA A 149 -14.99 -15.67 1.50
CA ALA A 149 -16.28 -15.26 0.95
C ALA A 149 -16.73 -13.90 1.50
N LEU A 150 -16.54 -13.67 2.81
CA LEU A 150 -16.81 -12.38 3.43
C LEU A 150 -15.96 -11.26 2.82
N GLY A 151 -14.65 -11.48 2.65
CA GLY A 151 -13.75 -10.48 2.06
C GLY A 151 -14.14 -10.14 0.62
N LEU A 152 -14.50 -11.14 -0.19
CA LEU A 152 -14.99 -10.91 -1.56
C LEU A 152 -16.30 -10.12 -1.60
N GLN A 153 -17.24 -10.43 -0.71
CA GLN A 153 -18.49 -9.67 -0.60
C GLN A 153 -18.20 -8.22 -0.19
N GLN A 154 -17.38 -8.01 0.84
CA GLN A 154 -16.99 -6.68 1.28
C GLN A 154 -16.26 -5.89 0.19
N LEU A 155 -15.43 -6.53 -0.62
CA LEU A 155 -14.74 -5.89 -1.74
C LEU A 155 -15.76 -5.42 -2.78
N ALA A 156 -16.72 -6.27 -3.13
CA ALA A 156 -17.81 -5.92 -4.05
C ALA A 156 -18.67 -4.76 -3.52
N ASP A 157 -18.97 -4.74 -2.22
CA ASP A 157 -19.75 -3.69 -1.57
C ASP A 157 -18.97 -2.36 -1.44
N ALA A 158 -17.63 -2.44 -1.31
CA ALA A 158 -16.78 -1.26 -1.20
C ALA A 158 -16.65 -0.52 -2.55
N VAL A 159 -16.59 -1.23 -3.68
CA VAL A 159 -16.37 -0.61 -5.00
C VAL A 159 -17.34 0.55 -5.29
N PRO A 160 -18.67 0.42 -5.15
CA PRO A 160 -19.59 1.54 -5.41
C PRO A 160 -19.36 2.77 -4.53
N LEU A 161 -18.72 2.65 -3.35
CA LEU A 161 -18.45 3.76 -2.44
C LEU A 161 -17.29 4.64 -2.93
N ASN A 162 -16.31 4.03 -3.59
CA ASN A 162 -15.18 4.72 -4.21
C ASN A 162 -14.65 3.89 -5.40
N PRO A 163 -15.28 4.00 -6.58
CA PRO A 163 -15.00 3.09 -7.70
C PRO A 163 -13.54 3.10 -8.13
N LEU A 164 -12.93 4.29 -8.18
CA LEU A 164 -11.52 4.42 -8.50
C LEU A 164 -10.66 3.70 -7.46
N PHE A 165 -10.76 4.07 -6.18
CA PHE A 165 -9.86 3.55 -5.15
C PHE A 165 -10.09 2.06 -4.85
N ASN A 166 -11.33 1.67 -4.58
CA ASN A 166 -11.65 0.34 -4.05
C ASN A 166 -11.58 -0.75 -5.14
N SER A 167 -11.60 -0.39 -6.43
CA SER A 167 -11.27 -1.34 -7.51
C SER A 167 -9.79 -1.72 -7.50
N PHE A 168 -8.88 -0.80 -7.14
CA PHE A 168 -7.47 -1.11 -6.94
C PHE A 168 -7.22 -2.01 -5.73
N ASP A 169 -8.00 -1.87 -4.65
CA ASP A 169 -7.94 -2.81 -3.53
C ASP A 169 -8.30 -4.23 -3.98
N PHE A 170 -9.36 -4.37 -4.80
CA PHE A 170 -9.75 -5.64 -5.41
C PHE A 170 -8.62 -6.22 -6.26
N LEU A 171 -8.03 -5.40 -7.14
CA LEU A 171 -6.90 -5.78 -7.99
C LEU A 171 -5.62 -6.08 -7.18
N GLY A 172 -5.44 -5.48 -6.01
CA GLY A 172 -4.26 -5.69 -5.18
C GLY A 172 -4.20 -7.08 -4.56
N VAL A 173 -5.36 -7.65 -4.22
CA VAL A 173 -5.41 -8.88 -3.41
C VAL A 173 -5.92 -10.11 -4.16
N VAL A 174 -6.76 -9.96 -5.18
CA VAL A 174 -7.34 -11.10 -5.91
C VAL A 174 -6.37 -11.77 -6.89
N PRO A 175 -5.66 -11.03 -7.77
CA PRO A 175 -4.76 -11.63 -8.75
C PRO A 175 -3.63 -12.50 -8.20
N PRO A 176 -3.02 -12.20 -7.03
CA PRO A 176 -2.04 -13.09 -6.41
C PRO A 176 -2.58 -14.50 -6.05
N VAL A 177 -3.91 -14.67 -6.00
CA VAL A 177 -4.56 -15.88 -5.46
C VAL A 177 -5.43 -16.59 -6.50
N ALA A 178 -6.08 -15.83 -7.38
CA ALA A 178 -7.03 -16.33 -8.36
C ALA A 178 -6.31 -16.85 -9.63
N PRO A 179 -6.74 -17.99 -10.20
CA PRO A 179 -6.22 -18.45 -11.48
C PRO A 179 -6.46 -17.41 -12.59
N PRO A 180 -5.53 -17.20 -13.53
CA PRO A 180 -5.66 -16.18 -14.58
C PRO A 180 -6.92 -16.29 -15.45
N ALA A 181 -7.45 -17.50 -15.67
CA ALA A 181 -8.66 -17.74 -16.46
C ALA A 181 -9.95 -17.82 -15.61
N SER A 182 -9.88 -17.53 -14.31
CA SER A 182 -11.04 -17.63 -13.43
C SER A 182 -12.02 -16.46 -13.66
N PRO A 183 -13.33 -16.67 -13.45
CA PRO A 183 -14.32 -15.58 -13.46
C PRO A 183 -13.96 -14.45 -12.49
N LEU A 184 -13.36 -14.79 -11.35
CA LEU A 184 -12.92 -13.82 -10.35
C LEU A 184 -11.77 -12.92 -10.86
N MET A 185 -10.83 -13.45 -11.64
CA MET A 185 -9.81 -12.64 -12.30
C MET A 185 -10.43 -11.72 -13.36
N ALA A 186 -11.37 -12.24 -14.18
CA ALA A 186 -12.06 -11.44 -15.18
C ALA A 186 -12.84 -10.28 -14.53
N GLN A 187 -13.47 -10.53 -13.38
CA GLN A 187 -14.14 -9.50 -12.58
C GLN A 187 -13.14 -8.43 -12.09
N ALA A 188 -12.01 -8.83 -11.51
CA ALA A 188 -10.99 -7.89 -11.02
C ALA A 188 -10.51 -6.93 -12.12
N VAL A 189 -10.28 -7.45 -13.34
CA VAL A 189 -9.90 -6.63 -14.50
C VAL A 189 -11.04 -5.70 -14.92
N ALA A 190 -12.26 -6.22 -15.05
CA ALA A 190 -13.41 -5.43 -15.47
C ALA A 190 -13.74 -4.27 -14.51
N LEU A 191 -13.54 -4.47 -13.21
CA LEU A 191 -13.72 -3.42 -12.20
C LEU A 191 -12.74 -2.27 -12.39
N VAL A 192 -11.47 -2.56 -12.67
CA VAL A 192 -10.45 -1.55 -12.91
C VAL A 192 -10.69 -0.84 -14.25
N ASP A 193 -11.03 -1.59 -15.30
CA ASP A 193 -11.36 -1.02 -16.60
C ASP A 193 -12.52 -0.01 -16.48
N GLY A 194 -13.58 -0.37 -15.76
CA GLY A 194 -14.70 0.55 -15.50
C GLY A 194 -14.34 1.72 -14.58
N ALA A 195 -13.43 1.50 -13.62
CA ALA A 195 -12.93 2.57 -12.76
C ALA A 195 -12.05 3.58 -13.51
N LEU A 196 -11.43 3.18 -14.62
CA LEU A 196 -10.57 4.03 -15.45
C LEU A 196 -11.31 4.77 -16.58
N THR A 197 -12.64 4.82 -16.54
CA THR A 197 -13.44 5.62 -17.49
C THR A 197 -13.93 6.94 -16.87
N PRO A 198 -14.22 7.98 -17.67
CA PRO A 198 -14.93 9.17 -17.20
C PRO A 198 -16.22 8.82 -16.42
N PRO A 199 -16.57 9.57 -15.36
CA PRO A 199 -15.87 10.74 -14.85
C PRO A 199 -14.71 10.42 -13.89
N ASN A 200 -14.45 9.16 -13.56
CA ASN A 200 -13.51 8.78 -12.48
C ASN A 200 -12.06 9.21 -12.75
N VAL A 201 -11.66 9.32 -14.02
CA VAL A 201 -10.31 9.76 -14.42
C VAL A 201 -10.24 11.22 -14.85
N ASN A 202 -11.36 11.94 -14.82
CA ASN A 202 -11.38 13.35 -15.22
C ASN A 202 -10.46 14.20 -14.34
N CYS A 203 -10.23 13.81 -13.08
CA CYS A 203 -9.35 14.56 -12.18
C CYS A 203 -7.90 14.64 -12.69
N VAL A 204 -7.44 13.71 -13.53
CA VAL A 204 -6.11 13.78 -14.16
C VAL A 204 -5.99 15.05 -15.04
N THR A 205 -7.08 15.44 -15.69
CA THR A 205 -7.14 16.64 -16.53
C THR A 205 -7.69 17.87 -15.81
N GLU A 206 -8.64 17.68 -14.89
CA GLU A 206 -9.35 18.78 -14.20
C GLU A 206 -8.61 19.26 -12.94
N LEU A 207 -7.87 18.38 -12.27
CA LEU A 207 -7.13 18.63 -11.02
C LEU A 207 -5.73 17.96 -11.08
N PRO A 208 -4.88 18.35 -12.05
CA PRO A 208 -3.60 17.69 -12.31
C PRO A 208 -2.62 17.75 -11.13
N GLU A 209 -2.76 18.71 -10.23
CA GLU A 209 -1.99 18.82 -8.99
C GLU A 209 -2.33 17.76 -7.93
N LEU A 210 -3.50 17.12 -8.04
CA LEU A 210 -3.95 16.05 -7.16
C LEU A 210 -3.82 14.66 -7.80
N CYS A 211 -4.19 14.54 -9.08
CA CYS A 211 -4.32 13.25 -9.75
C CYS A 211 -3.24 12.97 -10.82
N ALA A 212 -2.49 13.98 -11.25
CA ALA A 212 -1.36 13.81 -12.16
C ALA A 212 -0.05 14.13 -11.42
N ASN A 213 1.03 14.36 -12.17
CA ASN A 213 2.35 14.63 -11.60
C ASN A 213 2.59 16.10 -11.28
N ALA A 214 1.57 16.97 -11.34
CA ALA A 214 1.75 18.41 -11.28
C ALA A 214 1.77 18.99 -9.85
N GLY A 215 1.61 18.17 -8.80
CA GLY A 215 1.46 18.66 -7.43
C GLY A 215 1.95 17.71 -6.34
N MET A 216 1.18 17.57 -5.26
CA MET A 216 1.65 16.92 -4.01
C MET A 216 1.81 15.40 -4.09
N ALA A 217 1.41 14.79 -5.21
CA ALA A 217 1.62 13.39 -5.50
C ALA A 217 2.56 13.21 -6.71
N PRO A 218 3.86 13.56 -6.57
CA PRO A 218 4.83 13.34 -7.62
C PRO A 218 4.89 11.84 -7.96
N HIS A 219 4.91 11.53 -9.26
CA HIS A 219 4.93 10.18 -9.81
C HIS A 219 3.64 9.36 -9.67
N ASN A 220 2.48 9.99 -9.49
CA ASN A 220 1.18 9.31 -9.50
C ASN A 220 0.97 8.48 -10.78
N THR A 221 1.38 9.02 -11.93
CA THR A 221 1.20 8.35 -13.23
C THR A 221 2.14 7.15 -13.35
N GLU A 222 3.40 7.29 -12.96
CA GLU A 222 4.43 6.25 -13.00
C GLU A 222 4.14 5.15 -11.97
N GLY A 223 3.65 5.53 -10.78
CA GLY A 223 3.19 4.59 -9.75
C GLY A 223 1.97 3.78 -10.19
N ALA A 224 0.98 4.42 -10.83
CA ALA A 224 -0.17 3.72 -11.41
C ALA A 224 0.26 2.74 -12.52
N LEU A 225 1.23 3.12 -13.36
CA LEU A 225 1.76 2.26 -14.41
C LEU A 225 2.66 1.11 -13.88
N LEU A 226 3.25 1.26 -12.69
CA LEU A 226 3.95 0.19 -11.98
C LEU A 226 2.96 -0.87 -11.42
N LEU A 227 1.81 -0.43 -10.89
CA LEU A 227 0.73 -1.33 -10.46
C LEU A 227 0.13 -2.09 -11.65
N LEU A 228 -0.10 -1.39 -12.77
CA LEU A 228 -0.62 -1.94 -14.02
C LEU A 228 0.51 -2.37 -14.96
N ARG A 229 1.49 -3.12 -14.43
CA ARG A 229 2.70 -3.59 -15.13
C ARG A 229 2.45 -3.70 -16.64
N ALA A 230 3.01 -2.74 -17.39
CA ALA A 230 2.75 -2.57 -18.81
C ALA A 230 2.69 -3.92 -19.57
N PRO A 231 1.66 -4.19 -20.39
CA PRO A 231 1.55 -5.40 -21.21
C PRO A 231 2.67 -5.53 -22.26
N HIS A 232 3.54 -4.52 -22.41
CA HIS A 232 4.61 -4.51 -23.41
C HIS A 232 5.69 -5.57 -23.20
N ARG A 233 5.81 -6.21 -22.03
CA ARG A 233 6.69 -7.40 -21.89
C ARG A 233 6.05 -8.74 -22.27
N ARG A 234 4.74 -8.80 -22.57
CA ARG A 234 4.09 -10.02 -23.10
C ARG A 234 3.86 -10.00 -24.61
N ALA A 235 3.90 -8.84 -25.26
CA ALA A 235 3.75 -8.76 -26.72
C ALA A 235 4.91 -9.43 -27.48
N ASP A 236 6.14 -9.36 -26.96
CA ASP A 236 7.31 -9.98 -27.59
C ASP A 236 7.39 -11.50 -27.37
N VAL A 237 6.82 -12.00 -26.28
CA VAL A 237 6.77 -13.44 -25.97
C VAL A 237 5.67 -14.14 -26.78
N LEU A 238 4.59 -13.43 -27.15
CA LEU A 238 3.54 -13.98 -28.01
C LEU A 238 3.88 -13.86 -29.51
N ARG A 239 4.70 -12.88 -29.92
CA ARG A 239 5.25 -12.82 -31.30
C ARG A 239 6.34 -13.85 -31.57
N SER A 240 7.11 -14.26 -30.56
CA SER A 240 8.15 -15.29 -30.70
C SER A 240 7.62 -16.74 -30.62
N GLN A 241 6.32 -16.92 -30.36
CA GLN A 241 5.66 -18.24 -30.31
C GLN A 241 4.69 -18.49 -31.48
N GLN A 242 4.60 -17.58 -32.45
CA GLN A 242 3.97 -17.91 -33.74
C GLN A 242 4.94 -18.80 -34.54
N PRO A 243 4.56 -20.03 -34.92
CA PRO A 243 5.37 -20.78 -35.87
C PRO A 243 5.44 -19.98 -37.18
N PRO A 244 6.62 -19.91 -37.84
CA PRO A 244 6.72 -19.24 -39.12
C PRO A 244 5.72 -19.87 -40.10
N ARG A 245 4.92 -19.04 -40.76
CA ARG A 245 4.08 -19.48 -41.88
C ARG A 245 4.97 -20.18 -42.88
N GLY A 246 4.63 -21.43 -43.17
CA GLY A 246 5.46 -22.37 -43.90
C GLY A 246 5.86 -21.85 -45.28
N GLU A 247 7.15 -21.94 -45.56
CA GLU A 247 7.69 -22.05 -46.91
C GLU A 247 8.32 -23.44 -46.99
N LEU A 248 7.88 -24.24 -47.98
CA LEU A 248 8.39 -25.57 -48.24
C LEU A 248 9.88 -25.52 -48.58
N ALA A 249 10.72 -26.22 -47.82
CA ALA A 249 12.01 -26.70 -48.30
C ALA A 249 12.45 -27.99 -47.56
N LEU A 250 12.90 -28.96 -48.34
CA LEU A 250 13.19 -30.36 -48.01
C LEU A 250 14.37 -30.57 -47.03
N PRO A 251 14.46 -31.74 -46.35
CA PRO A 251 15.39 -31.96 -45.25
C PRO A 251 16.73 -32.57 -45.70
N ARG A 252 17.84 -32.21 -45.04
CA ARG A 252 19.07 -33.03 -44.93
C ARG A 252 19.90 -32.69 -43.67
N PRO A 253 20.77 -33.61 -43.19
CA PRO A 253 20.76 -34.03 -41.79
C PRO A 253 22.07 -33.77 -41.00
N GLY A 254 21.93 -33.81 -39.66
CA GLY A 254 22.93 -34.39 -38.75
C GLY A 254 23.98 -33.44 -38.13
N THR A 255 24.01 -33.36 -36.81
CA THR A 255 25.15 -33.77 -35.94
C THR A 255 24.84 -33.46 -34.46
N GLY A 256 25.22 -34.40 -33.59
CA GLY A 256 24.84 -34.48 -32.18
C GLY A 256 25.64 -33.63 -31.18
N PRO A 257 25.51 -33.92 -29.86
CA PRO A 257 25.75 -32.96 -28.78
C PRO A 257 27.09 -33.14 -28.04
N ARG A 258 27.57 -32.06 -27.41
CA ARG A 258 28.57 -32.01 -26.33
C ARG A 258 28.18 -30.80 -25.45
N GLY A 259 28.22 -30.78 -24.13
CA GLY A 259 28.81 -31.63 -23.10
C GLY A 259 29.21 -30.70 -21.94
N ASP A 260 28.78 -31.05 -20.73
CA ASP A 260 29.18 -30.62 -19.38
C ASP A 260 30.22 -29.50 -19.15
N ARG A 261 29.99 -28.68 -18.10
CA ARG A 261 30.82 -28.66 -16.86
C ARG A 261 30.38 -27.57 -15.85
N ARG A 262 30.04 -28.02 -14.63
CA ARG A 262 30.26 -27.35 -13.32
C ARG A 262 31.73 -27.62 -12.88
N PRO A 263 32.38 -26.92 -11.91
CA PRO A 263 31.90 -26.84 -10.51
C PRO A 263 32.40 -25.70 -9.55
N ALA A 264 31.75 -25.70 -8.36
CA ALA A 264 32.24 -25.54 -6.96
C ALA A 264 32.78 -24.20 -6.39
N ARG A 265 32.16 -23.70 -5.28
CA ARG A 265 32.61 -23.59 -3.85
C ARG A 265 33.70 -22.49 -3.58
N ARG A 266 33.80 -21.73 -2.48
CA ARG A 266 33.25 -21.69 -1.09
C ARG A 266 33.63 -20.28 -0.45
N PRO A 267 33.50 -19.99 0.88
CA PRO A 267 33.04 -18.69 1.45
C PRO A 267 34.12 -17.93 2.26
N LEU A 268 33.75 -16.89 3.03
CA LEU A 268 34.30 -16.41 4.33
C LEU A 268 33.56 -15.12 4.77
N SER A 269 32.78 -15.09 5.87
CA SER A 269 33.10 -14.67 7.26
C SER A 269 33.33 -13.15 7.49
N GLY A 270 32.63 -12.53 8.45
CA GLY A 270 33.00 -11.22 9.00
C GLY A 270 31.99 -10.64 10.02
N ARG A 271 32.45 -10.30 11.23
CA ARG A 271 31.69 -9.93 12.44
C ARG A 271 31.33 -8.41 12.53
N ARG A 272 30.24 -8.17 13.29
CA ARG A 272 29.75 -6.96 14.03
C ARG A 272 30.83 -6.13 14.79
N PRO A 273 30.61 -4.85 15.21
CA PRO A 273 29.62 -4.50 16.27
C PRO A 273 28.98 -3.09 16.33
N ARG A 274 28.04 -3.02 17.30
CA ARG A 274 27.15 -1.95 17.80
C ARG A 274 27.84 -0.68 18.32
N ARG A 275 27.12 0.45 18.27
CA ARG A 275 27.14 1.49 19.32
C ARG A 275 25.74 2.07 19.58
N ARG A 276 25.42 2.19 20.88
CA ARG A 276 24.28 2.92 21.46
C ARG A 276 24.72 4.36 21.75
N SER A 277 23.78 5.31 21.73
CA SER A 277 23.77 6.46 22.65
C SER A 277 22.37 7.07 22.71
N ALA A 278 21.96 7.44 23.92
CA ALA A 278 20.68 8.04 24.28
C ALA A 278 20.91 9.48 24.75
N HIS A 279 19.99 10.41 24.48
CA HIS A 279 19.82 11.57 25.35
C HIS A 279 18.40 12.19 25.34
N ARG A 280 17.88 12.26 26.56
CA ARG A 280 16.99 13.22 27.26
C ARG A 280 16.07 14.19 26.49
N ARG A 281 14.82 14.17 26.94
CA ARG A 281 13.70 15.07 26.64
C ARG A 281 13.79 16.39 27.41
N HIS A 282 13.43 17.49 26.74
CA HIS A 282 12.84 18.67 27.37
C HIS A 282 11.46 18.93 26.75
N GLY A 283 10.47 19.17 27.61
CA GLY A 283 9.09 19.42 27.21
C GLY A 283 8.90 20.84 26.65
N ARG A 284 8.20 20.93 25.52
CA ARG A 284 7.51 22.13 25.05
C ARG A 284 6.17 21.72 24.43
N ARG A 285 5.16 22.56 24.63
CA ARG A 285 3.81 22.42 24.08
C ARG A 285 3.90 22.42 22.55
N GLY A 286 3.89 21.24 21.93
CA GLY A 286 4.10 21.09 20.48
C GLY A 286 2.80 21.06 19.69
N VAL A 287 2.70 21.94 18.70
CA VAL A 287 2.07 21.66 17.41
C VAL A 287 2.96 20.62 16.73
N CYS A 288 2.39 19.57 16.12
CA CYS A 288 3.19 18.60 15.36
C CYS A 288 3.62 19.25 14.05
N LEU A 289 4.89 19.60 13.98
CA LEU A 289 5.57 20.15 12.83
C LEU A 289 6.63 19.12 12.42
N LEU A 290 6.50 18.54 11.23
CA LEU A 290 7.52 17.65 10.66
C LEU A 290 8.41 18.47 9.71
N PRO A 291 9.73 18.57 9.95
CA PRO A 291 10.66 19.18 8.99
C PRO A 291 10.93 18.20 7.84
N SER A 292 10.84 18.66 6.59
CA SER A 292 11.30 17.90 5.42
C SER A 292 12.71 18.34 5.02
N GLN A 293 13.57 17.38 4.63
CA GLN A 293 14.89 17.68 4.08
C GLN A 293 14.76 18.22 2.65
N ALA A 294 15.42 19.35 2.40
CA ALA A 294 15.49 19.97 1.09
C ALA A 294 16.26 19.07 0.12
N VAL A 295 15.59 18.59 -0.93
CA VAL A 295 16.27 18.11 -2.14
C VAL A 295 16.57 19.35 -3.00
N SER A 296 17.82 19.82 -2.97
CA SER A 296 18.32 20.79 -3.93
C SER A 296 18.39 20.13 -5.31
N GLY A 297 17.48 20.51 -6.21
CA GLY A 297 17.60 20.25 -7.64
C GLY A 297 18.36 21.37 -8.32
N ALA A 298 19.37 20.99 -9.11
CA ALA A 298 19.94 21.77 -10.21
C ALA A 298 19.38 21.23 -11.53
#